data_AF-A0A0N4XKR9-F1
#
_entry.id   AF-A0A0N4XKR9-F1
#
_cell.length_a   1.000
_cell.length_b   1.000
_cell.length_c   1.000
_cell.angle_alpha   90.00
_cell.angle_beta   90.00
_cell.angle_gamma   90.00
#
_symmetry.space_group_name_H-M   'P 1'
#
loop_
_entity.id
_entity.type
_entity.pdbx_description
1 polymer ?
#
loop_
_entity_poly.entity_id
_entity_poly.type
_entity_poly.pdbx_seq_one_letter_code
_entity_poly.pdbx_strand_id
1 'polypeptide(L)'
;MAIAYAQRQRKTNGNYTREEVDLWSFGCTLYFVATAVFPFPIDRTDNCVLAYAVAEENRPEGAICAERICGDSNRYMYRYGYTIDNPIVYPKWFSHSLSKIIAMLFSRDRSLETLDKLANVLRDSVENKFISIESTDIYNYCGLSGVPEFRAGYPTPKEELGLKAGVKYRLLHENRITEFSNSFEKPTHGSPPILFPLLDDIPWTPKKWGLSLDEGRQTNGEQSNNGHRMAAFAQAGEALKDCEKISEIVATSSTTIRTLLDMIKIELESARERTLIPVRFTTYAKMHSFALTPFVRDESQKVVIDRIFEVADEAAKTLEVCTEFFNKALADIVVHLKELNSIELDIDEEPGLEGKLII
;
A
#
# COMPACT_ATOMS: atom_id res chain seq x y z
N MET A 1 -61.45 -4.32 -19.87
CA MET A 1 -60.33 -4.58 -20.80
C MET A 1 -59.78 -3.35 -21.55
N ALA A 2 -60.36 -2.15 -21.45
CA ALA A 2 -59.79 -0.92 -22.05
C ALA A 2 -58.92 -0.07 -21.09
N ILE A 3 -58.95 -0.35 -19.79
CA ILE A 3 -58.24 0.44 -18.77
C ILE A 3 -56.83 -0.12 -18.49
N ALA A 4 -56.58 -1.41 -18.79
CA ALA A 4 -55.26 -2.04 -18.60
C ALA A 4 -54.24 -1.72 -19.71
N TYR A 5 -54.69 -1.22 -20.86
CA TYR A 5 -53.78 -0.76 -21.92
C TYR A 5 -53.28 0.68 -21.70
N ALA A 6 -54.01 1.49 -20.93
CA ALA A 6 -53.63 2.87 -20.61
C ALA A 6 -52.49 2.95 -19.58
N GLN A 7 -52.24 1.90 -18.78
CA GLN A 7 -51.12 1.85 -17.83
C GLN A 7 -49.81 1.33 -18.44
N ARG A 8 -49.84 0.65 -19.60
CA ARG A 8 -48.63 0.27 -20.37
C ARG A 8 -48.01 1.42 -21.18
N GLN A 9 -48.60 2.62 -21.10
CA GLN A 9 -48.14 3.83 -21.80
C GLN A 9 -47.84 5.02 -20.88
N ARG A 10 -47.55 4.79 -19.59
CA ARG A 10 -46.54 5.65 -18.92
C ARG A 10 -45.15 5.19 -19.35
N LYS A 11 -44.95 5.21 -20.67
CA LYS A 11 -43.62 5.29 -21.27
C LYS A 11 -43.05 6.59 -20.76
N THR A 12 -41.92 6.51 -20.08
CA THR A 12 -40.95 7.60 -20.00
C THR A 12 -40.83 8.22 -21.38
N ASN A 13 -41.42 9.40 -21.60
CA ASN A 13 -41.46 10.08 -22.90
C ASN A 13 -40.10 10.71 -23.28
N GLY A 14 -39.00 10.28 -22.66
CA GLY A 14 -37.66 10.45 -23.20
C GLY A 14 -37.31 9.17 -23.96
N ASN A 15 -37.24 9.23 -25.29
CA ASN A 15 -36.60 8.15 -26.02
C ASN A 15 -35.12 8.19 -25.65
N TYR A 16 -34.59 7.13 -25.03
CA TYR A 16 -33.15 7.01 -24.83
C TYR A 16 -32.44 7.14 -26.17
N THR A 17 -31.39 7.95 -26.21
CA THR A 17 -30.54 8.06 -27.40
C THR A 17 -29.77 6.75 -27.59
N ARG A 18 -29.29 6.52 -28.81
CA ARG A 18 -28.41 5.36 -29.09
C ARG A 18 -27.17 5.37 -28.18
N GLU A 19 -26.60 6.55 -27.95
CA GLU A 19 -25.45 6.73 -27.06
C GLU A 19 -25.78 6.30 -25.63
N GLU A 20 -26.91 6.73 -25.07
CA GLU A 20 -27.30 6.38 -23.70
C GLU A 20 -27.51 4.87 -23.50
N VAL A 21 -28.01 4.17 -24.53
CA VAL A 21 -28.18 2.71 -24.53
C VAL A 21 -26.83 1.99 -24.61
N ASP A 22 -25.93 2.47 -25.47
CA ASP A 22 -24.58 1.91 -25.62
C ASP A 22 -23.76 2.12 -24.33
N LEU A 23 -23.82 3.31 -23.73
CA LEU A 23 -23.15 3.62 -22.45
C LEU A 23 -23.68 2.77 -21.29
N TRP A 24 -24.99 2.56 -21.20
CA TRP A 24 -25.56 1.66 -20.19
C TRP A 24 -25.06 0.22 -20.38
N SER A 25 -25.09 -0.27 -21.62
CA SER A 25 -24.63 -1.61 -21.97
C SER A 25 -23.14 -1.79 -21.69
N PHE A 26 -22.35 -0.73 -21.89
CA PHE A 26 -20.94 -0.69 -21.53
C PHE A 26 -20.75 -0.75 -20.00
N GLY A 27 -21.58 -0.07 -19.23
CA GLY A 27 -21.59 -0.18 -17.76
C GLY A 27 -21.85 -1.60 -17.28
N CYS A 28 -22.81 -2.30 -17.89
CA CYS A 28 -23.06 -3.71 -17.63
C CYS A 28 -21.85 -4.59 -17.95
N THR A 29 -21.18 -4.29 -19.06
CA THR A 29 -19.99 -5.02 -19.51
C THR A 29 -18.82 -4.82 -18.54
N LEU A 30 -18.54 -3.58 -18.13
CA LEU A 30 -17.48 -3.29 -17.16
C LEU A 30 -17.72 -3.98 -15.82
N TYR A 31 -18.96 -3.94 -15.31
CA TYR A 31 -19.29 -4.63 -14.06
C TYR A 31 -19.09 -6.14 -14.18
N PHE A 32 -19.54 -6.75 -15.28
CA PHE A 32 -19.37 -8.18 -15.53
C PHE A 32 -17.89 -8.56 -15.64
N VAL A 33 -17.07 -7.77 -16.33
CA VAL A 33 -15.63 -8.02 -16.43
C VAL A 33 -14.95 -7.95 -15.06
N ALA A 34 -15.37 -7.01 -14.20
CA ALA A 34 -14.76 -6.83 -12.88
C ALA A 34 -15.21 -7.87 -11.84
N THR A 35 -16.41 -8.43 -11.97
CA THR A 35 -17.03 -9.27 -10.93
C THR A 35 -17.36 -10.68 -11.38
N ALA A 36 -17.29 -10.97 -12.68
CA ALA A 36 -17.83 -12.18 -13.32
C ALA A 36 -19.34 -12.42 -13.08
N VAL A 37 -20.07 -11.41 -12.61
CA VAL A 37 -21.50 -11.47 -12.31
C VAL A 37 -22.22 -10.34 -13.04
N PHE A 38 -23.45 -10.57 -13.50
CA PHE A 38 -24.25 -9.50 -14.08
C PHE A 38 -24.70 -8.51 -12.99
N PRO A 39 -24.69 -7.19 -13.25
CA PRO A 39 -25.01 -6.19 -12.23
C PRO A 39 -26.45 -6.23 -11.75
N PHE A 40 -27.39 -6.65 -12.60
CA PHE A 40 -28.81 -6.66 -12.28
C PHE A 40 -29.40 -8.06 -12.49
N PRO A 41 -30.40 -8.45 -11.70
CA PRO A 41 -30.95 -9.79 -11.75
C PRO A 41 -31.74 -9.98 -13.05
N ILE A 42 -31.46 -11.10 -13.72
CA ILE A 42 -32.15 -11.50 -14.95
C ILE A 42 -32.96 -12.75 -14.64
N ASP A 43 -34.27 -12.68 -14.86
CA ASP A 43 -35.17 -13.82 -14.80
C ASP A 43 -35.72 -14.11 -16.20
N ARG A 44 -35.50 -15.32 -16.70
CA ARG A 44 -35.95 -15.73 -18.04
C ARG A 44 -37.47 -15.85 -18.15
N THR A 45 -38.14 -16.01 -17.01
CA THR A 45 -39.58 -16.22 -16.92
C THR A 45 -40.33 -14.93 -16.59
N ASP A 46 -39.66 -13.97 -15.92
CA ASP A 46 -40.24 -12.68 -15.55
C ASP A 46 -39.32 -11.50 -15.90
N ASN A 47 -39.56 -10.92 -17.07
CA ASN A 47 -38.86 -9.71 -17.53
C ASN A 47 -39.11 -8.49 -16.61
N CYS A 48 -40.15 -8.50 -15.78
CA CYS A 48 -40.42 -7.40 -14.86
C CYS A 48 -39.38 -7.33 -13.73
N VAL A 49 -38.69 -8.45 -13.41
CA VAL A 49 -37.61 -8.47 -12.41
C VAL A 49 -36.49 -7.51 -12.80
N LEU A 50 -36.05 -7.54 -14.05
CA LEU A 50 -35.01 -6.61 -14.53
C LEU A 50 -35.57 -5.20 -14.61
N ALA A 51 -36.74 -5.03 -15.25
CA ALA A 51 -37.35 -3.72 -15.47
C ALA A 51 -37.58 -2.95 -14.17
N TYR A 52 -38.02 -3.63 -13.11
CA TYR A 52 -38.23 -3.00 -11.80
C TYR A 52 -36.91 -2.63 -11.12
N ALA A 53 -35.88 -3.48 -11.22
CA ALA A 53 -34.57 -3.25 -10.61
C ALA A 53 -33.87 -2.01 -11.20
N VAL A 54 -34.00 -1.79 -12.52
CA VAL A 54 -33.31 -0.71 -13.25
C VAL A 54 -34.16 0.56 -13.41
N ALA A 55 -35.46 0.49 -13.16
CA ALA A 55 -36.36 1.64 -13.27
C ALA A 55 -35.85 2.80 -12.41
N GLU A 56 -35.76 3.99 -13.00
CA GLU A 56 -35.20 5.17 -12.32
C GLU A 56 -35.97 5.56 -11.06
N GLU A 57 -37.27 5.29 -11.02
CA GLU A 57 -38.13 5.57 -9.86
C GLU A 57 -37.79 4.66 -8.66
N ASN A 58 -37.19 3.50 -8.92
CA ASN A 58 -36.93 2.47 -7.91
C ASN A 58 -35.45 2.33 -7.56
N ARG A 59 -34.54 2.63 -8.50
CA ARG A 59 -33.10 2.47 -8.32
C ARG A 59 -32.52 3.72 -7.62
N PRO A 60 -31.91 3.56 -6.44
CA PRO A 60 -31.20 4.66 -5.79
C PRO A 60 -30.09 5.23 -6.67
N GLU A 61 -29.85 6.53 -6.54
CA GLU A 61 -28.75 7.19 -7.25
C GLU A 61 -27.40 6.58 -6.87
N GLY A 62 -26.54 6.37 -7.87
CA GLY A 62 -25.22 5.76 -7.69
C GLY A 62 -25.20 4.24 -7.54
N ALA A 63 -26.35 3.56 -7.51
CA ALA A 63 -26.39 2.10 -7.45
C ALA A 63 -25.83 1.48 -8.75
N ILE A 64 -24.87 0.57 -8.59
CA ILE A 64 -24.17 -0.13 -9.70
C ILE A 64 -24.57 -1.58 -9.86
N CYS A 65 -25.22 -2.17 -8.86
CA CYS A 65 -25.76 -3.51 -8.95
C CYS A 65 -26.97 -3.68 -8.04
N ALA A 66 -27.70 -4.78 -8.22
CA ALA A 66 -28.83 -5.16 -7.41
C ALA A 66 -28.89 -6.67 -7.24
N GLU A 67 -29.14 -7.13 -6.02
CA GLU A 67 -29.43 -8.53 -5.70
C GLU A 67 -30.91 -8.65 -5.30
N ARG A 68 -31.63 -9.63 -5.85
CA ARG A 68 -33.03 -9.86 -5.49
C ARG A 68 -33.10 -10.53 -4.10
N ILE A 69 -33.76 -9.87 -3.15
CA ILE A 69 -33.86 -10.34 -1.76
C ILE A 69 -35.03 -11.33 -1.57
N CYS A 70 -36.12 -11.15 -2.32
CA CYS A 70 -37.35 -11.94 -2.15
C CYS A 70 -37.77 -12.60 -3.45
N GLY A 71 -38.00 -13.92 -3.41
CA GLY A 71 -38.44 -14.74 -4.55
C GLY A 71 -39.94 -14.68 -4.84
N ASP A 72 -40.73 -14.05 -3.96
CA ASP A 72 -42.18 -13.98 -4.11
C ASP A 72 -42.56 -13.12 -5.33
N SER A 73 -43.43 -13.67 -6.17
CA SER A 73 -43.85 -13.11 -7.47
C SER A 73 -44.67 -11.82 -7.40
N ASN A 74 -45.02 -11.34 -6.19
CA ASN A 74 -45.85 -10.16 -5.98
C ASN A 74 -45.11 -8.95 -5.37
N ARG A 75 -43.82 -9.08 -5.01
CA ARG A 75 -43.02 -7.97 -4.47
C ARG A 75 -41.58 -8.03 -4.94
N TYR A 76 -41.19 -7.07 -5.76
CA TYR A 76 -39.81 -6.88 -6.18
C TYR A 76 -39.05 -6.09 -5.10
N MET A 77 -38.17 -6.75 -4.37
CA MET A 77 -37.29 -6.13 -3.38
C MET A 77 -35.83 -6.43 -3.72
N TYR A 78 -35.00 -5.40 -3.70
CA TYR A 78 -33.60 -5.48 -4.09
C TYR A 78 -32.68 -4.91 -3.01
N ARG A 79 -31.52 -5.54 -2.87
CA ARG A 79 -30.36 -4.98 -2.18
C ARG A 79 -29.48 -4.34 -3.24
N TYR A 80 -29.41 -3.02 -3.25
CA TYR A 80 -28.55 -2.29 -4.17
C TYR A 80 -27.13 -2.20 -3.64
N GLY A 81 -26.15 -2.43 -4.52
CA GLY A 81 -24.73 -2.24 -4.24
C GLY A 81 -24.17 -1.00 -4.93
N TYR A 82 -23.12 -0.43 -4.34
CA TYR A 82 -22.51 0.85 -4.75
C TYR A 82 -21.01 0.75 -5.00
N THR A 83 -20.42 -0.39 -4.64
CA THR A 83 -18.98 -0.65 -4.72
C THR A 83 -18.73 -2.01 -5.35
N ILE A 84 -17.62 -2.11 -6.07
CA ILE A 84 -17.07 -3.40 -6.49
C ILE A 84 -16.27 -3.94 -5.31
N ASP A 85 -16.85 -4.91 -4.61
CA ASP A 85 -16.20 -5.56 -3.49
C ASP A 85 -15.41 -6.78 -3.99
N ASN A 86 -14.21 -6.53 -4.52
CA ASN A 86 -13.27 -7.58 -4.86
C ASN A 86 -11.84 -7.23 -4.40
N PRO A 87 -11.60 -7.20 -3.07
CA PRO A 87 -10.34 -6.76 -2.49
C PRO A 87 -9.17 -7.70 -2.79
N ILE A 88 -9.45 -8.94 -3.23
CA ILE A 88 -8.42 -9.91 -3.62
C ILE A 88 -7.82 -9.53 -4.97
N VAL A 89 -8.63 -8.97 -5.87
CA VAL A 89 -8.23 -8.70 -7.26
C VAL A 89 -7.82 -7.25 -7.49
N TYR A 90 -8.46 -6.30 -6.80
CA TYR A 90 -8.27 -4.87 -7.07
C TYR A 90 -7.91 -4.08 -5.81
N PRO A 91 -6.97 -3.13 -5.90
CA PRO A 91 -6.78 -2.09 -4.88
C PRO A 91 -8.08 -1.33 -4.60
N LYS A 92 -8.26 -0.81 -3.38
CA LYS A 92 -9.47 -0.08 -2.98
C LYS A 92 -9.64 1.19 -3.83
N TRP A 93 -8.56 1.91 -4.11
CA TRP A 93 -8.59 3.11 -4.95
C TRP A 93 -9.09 2.81 -6.36
N PHE A 94 -8.69 1.68 -6.93
CA PHE A 94 -9.11 1.26 -8.27
C PHE A 94 -10.57 0.82 -8.25
N SER A 95 -10.95 -0.01 -7.26
CA SER A 95 -12.34 -0.44 -7.05
C SER A 95 -13.28 0.75 -6.90
N HIS A 96 -12.88 1.76 -6.13
CA HIS A 96 -13.62 3.02 -5.98
C HIS A 96 -13.75 3.76 -7.31
N SER A 97 -12.65 3.94 -8.02
CA SER A 97 -12.63 4.66 -9.30
C SER A 97 -13.49 3.97 -10.36
N LEU A 98 -13.39 2.65 -10.46
CA LEU A 98 -14.21 1.84 -11.35
C LEU A 98 -15.68 1.87 -10.96
N SER A 99 -16.00 1.81 -9.67
CA SER A 99 -17.38 1.94 -9.17
C SER A 99 -17.99 3.29 -9.55
N LYS A 100 -17.21 4.39 -9.46
CA LYS A 100 -17.66 5.73 -9.89
C LYS A 100 -17.92 5.81 -11.40
N ILE A 101 -17.05 5.20 -12.21
CA ILE A 101 -17.26 5.14 -13.67
C ILE A 101 -18.54 4.37 -14.00
N ILE A 102 -18.75 3.20 -13.38
CA ILE A 102 -19.96 2.40 -13.61
C ILE A 102 -21.22 3.15 -13.12
N ALA A 103 -21.14 3.80 -11.96
CA ALA A 103 -22.23 4.63 -11.44
C ALA A 103 -22.59 5.76 -12.40
N MET A 104 -21.59 6.41 -13.01
CA MET A 104 -21.80 7.44 -14.05
C MET A 104 -22.48 6.85 -15.29
N LEU A 105 -22.06 5.66 -15.75
CA LEU A 105 -22.68 4.99 -16.91
C LEU A 105 -24.15 4.60 -16.66
N PHE A 106 -24.52 4.39 -15.39
CA PHE A 106 -25.91 4.17 -15.00
C PHE A 106 -26.63 5.45 -14.55
N SER A 107 -25.97 6.61 -14.52
CA SER A 107 -26.60 7.87 -14.12
C SER A 107 -27.52 8.43 -15.22
N ARG A 108 -28.31 9.45 -14.91
CA ARG A 108 -29.10 10.18 -15.91
C ARG A 108 -28.21 11.02 -16.83
N ASP A 109 -27.15 11.59 -16.26
CA ASP A 109 -26.25 12.52 -16.95
C ASP A 109 -25.08 11.79 -17.65
N ARG A 110 -25.30 10.53 -18.07
CA ARG A 110 -24.26 9.75 -18.75
C ARG A 110 -23.93 10.39 -20.10
N SER A 111 -22.65 10.52 -20.40
CA SER A 111 -22.19 11.03 -21.70
C SER A 111 -20.82 10.48 -22.06
N LEU A 112 -20.54 10.38 -23.37
CA LEU A 112 -19.21 10.03 -23.86
C LEU A 112 -18.15 11.03 -23.41
N GLU A 113 -18.49 12.32 -23.33
CA GLU A 113 -17.58 13.37 -22.86
C GLU A 113 -17.14 13.12 -21.41
N THR A 114 -18.08 12.77 -20.52
CA THR A 114 -17.76 12.46 -19.13
C THR A 114 -16.94 11.18 -19.02
N LEU A 115 -17.30 10.15 -19.79
CA LEU A 115 -16.55 8.89 -19.83
C LEU A 115 -15.10 9.10 -20.30
N ASP A 116 -14.91 9.84 -21.39
CA ASP A 116 -13.60 10.15 -21.95
C ASP A 116 -12.75 10.94 -20.93
N LYS A 117 -13.35 11.94 -20.27
CA LYS A 117 -12.68 12.69 -19.20
C LYS A 117 -12.19 11.77 -18.08
N LEU A 118 -13.04 10.87 -17.57
CA LEU A 118 -12.66 9.94 -16.49
C LEU A 118 -11.61 8.92 -16.94
N ALA A 119 -11.75 8.39 -18.15
CA ALA A 119 -10.80 7.45 -18.72
C ALA A 119 -9.42 8.08 -18.94
N ASN A 120 -9.38 9.32 -19.44
CA ASN A 120 -8.15 10.08 -19.63
C ASN A 120 -7.47 10.36 -18.28
N VAL A 121 -8.22 10.75 -17.24
CA VAL A 121 -7.67 10.93 -15.89
C VAL A 121 -7.01 9.65 -15.39
N LEU A 122 -7.66 8.48 -15.54
CA LEU A 122 -7.07 7.21 -15.12
C LEU A 122 -5.84 6.84 -15.95
N ARG A 123 -5.90 7.01 -17.27
CA ARG A 123 -4.78 6.71 -18.17
C ARG A 123 -3.56 7.57 -17.86
N ASP A 124 -3.76 8.84 -17.56
CA ASP A 124 -2.69 9.80 -17.32
C ASP A 124 -2.23 9.79 -15.85
N SER A 125 -2.89 8.98 -15.01
CA SER A 125 -2.56 8.84 -13.60
C SER A 125 -1.32 7.96 -13.38
N VAL A 126 -0.57 8.27 -12.34
CA VAL A 126 0.64 7.51 -11.97
C VAL A 126 0.32 6.67 -10.75
N GLU A 127 0.43 5.36 -10.91
CA GLU A 127 0.34 4.38 -9.83
C GLU A 127 1.67 4.33 -9.08
N ASN A 128 1.60 4.33 -7.76
CA ASN A 128 2.77 4.32 -6.88
C ASN A 128 2.76 3.07 -6.04
N LYS A 129 3.92 2.43 -5.97
CA LYS A 129 4.11 1.19 -5.23
C LYS A 129 4.67 1.48 -3.84
N PHE A 130 4.16 0.78 -2.84
CA PHE A 130 4.63 0.82 -1.45
C PHE A 130 4.89 -0.61 -1.00
N ILE A 131 6.03 -0.84 -0.36
CA ILE A 131 6.35 -2.14 0.23
C ILE A 131 6.00 -2.09 1.70
N SER A 132 5.19 -3.02 2.20
CA SER A 132 4.93 -3.16 3.63
C SER A 132 5.69 -4.36 4.18
N ILE A 133 6.59 -4.11 5.14
CA ILE A 133 7.28 -5.20 5.84
C ILE A 133 6.30 -5.93 6.79
N GLU A 134 5.37 -5.20 7.40
CA GLU A 134 4.43 -5.76 8.38
C GLU A 134 3.49 -6.79 7.75
N SER A 135 2.96 -6.49 6.57
CA SER A 135 2.03 -7.38 5.84
C SER A 135 2.70 -8.23 4.77
N THR A 136 4.01 -8.05 4.51
CA THR A 136 4.74 -8.73 3.42
C THR A 136 4.02 -8.63 2.09
N ASP A 137 3.56 -7.42 1.74
CA ASP A 137 2.82 -7.18 0.50
C ASP A 137 3.26 -5.87 -0.18
N ILE A 138 2.95 -5.80 -1.47
CA ILE A 138 3.20 -4.63 -2.32
C ILE A 138 1.87 -3.98 -2.62
N TYR A 139 1.70 -2.76 -2.13
CA TYR A 139 0.49 -1.98 -2.34
C TYR A 139 0.68 -1.00 -3.46
N ASN A 140 -0.31 -0.93 -4.33
CA ASN A 140 -0.37 0.12 -5.33
C ASN A 140 -1.40 1.16 -4.92
N TYR A 141 -1.02 2.43 -5.04
CA TYR A 141 -1.90 3.54 -4.74
C TYR A 141 -1.78 4.65 -5.79
N CYS A 142 -2.93 5.15 -6.24
CA CYS A 142 -3.01 6.31 -7.09
C CYS A 142 -3.69 7.47 -6.35
N GLY A 143 -3.11 8.67 -6.41
CA GLY A 143 -3.67 9.84 -5.74
C GLY A 143 -4.70 10.59 -6.57
N LEU A 144 -5.95 10.12 -6.63
CA LEU A 144 -7.04 10.80 -7.37
C LEU A 144 -8.00 11.60 -6.49
N SER A 145 -7.71 11.77 -5.20
CA SER A 145 -8.56 12.54 -4.27
C SER A 145 -8.73 14.01 -4.66
N GLY A 146 -7.80 14.56 -5.44
CA GLY A 146 -7.88 15.91 -6.01
C GLY A 146 -8.81 16.03 -7.24
N VAL A 147 -9.21 14.91 -7.84
CA VAL A 147 -10.10 14.88 -9.00
C VAL A 147 -11.56 14.96 -8.51
N PRO A 148 -12.33 15.99 -8.88
CA PRO A 148 -13.69 16.22 -8.35
C PRO A 148 -14.60 14.99 -8.44
N GLU A 149 -14.52 14.25 -9.53
CA GLU A 149 -15.37 13.09 -9.84
C GLU A 149 -15.06 11.87 -8.95
N PHE A 150 -13.81 11.73 -8.49
CA PHE A 150 -13.40 10.62 -7.62
C PHE A 150 -13.33 11.01 -6.15
N ARG A 151 -13.26 12.31 -5.83
CA ARG A 151 -13.00 12.86 -4.49
C ARG A 151 -13.92 12.30 -3.40
N ALA A 152 -15.22 12.20 -3.67
CA ALA A 152 -16.20 11.82 -2.67
C ALA A 152 -16.05 10.34 -2.27
N GLY A 153 -15.55 10.11 -1.05
CA GLY A 153 -15.32 8.77 -0.49
C GLY A 153 -14.04 8.09 -1.02
N TYR A 154 -13.11 8.84 -1.61
CA TYR A 154 -11.86 8.27 -2.11
C TYR A 154 -11.04 7.66 -0.96
N PRO A 155 -10.55 6.41 -1.08
CA PRO A 155 -9.79 5.77 -0.03
C PRO A 155 -8.48 6.52 0.21
N THR A 156 -8.15 6.71 1.48
CA THR A 156 -6.88 7.31 1.88
C THR A 156 -5.73 6.30 1.72
N PRO A 157 -4.48 6.76 1.58
CA PRO A 157 -3.31 5.87 1.56
C PRO A 157 -3.27 4.95 2.80
N LYS A 158 -3.70 5.47 3.95
CA LYS A 158 -3.77 4.71 5.20
C LYS A 158 -4.75 3.55 5.13
N GLU A 159 -5.93 3.77 4.53
CA GLU A 159 -6.95 2.74 4.35
C GLU A 159 -6.53 1.70 3.32
N GLU A 160 -5.85 2.12 2.25
CA GLU A 160 -5.30 1.21 1.24
C GLU A 160 -4.25 0.28 1.84
N LEU A 161 -3.30 0.84 2.60
CA LEU A 161 -2.21 0.11 3.23
C LEU A 161 -2.61 -0.70 4.47
N GLY A 162 -3.86 -0.56 4.95
CA GLY A 162 -4.35 -1.30 6.12
C GLY A 162 -3.66 -0.92 7.44
N LEU A 163 -3.19 0.33 7.57
CA LEU A 163 -2.37 0.74 8.72
C LEU A 163 -3.16 0.76 10.03
N LYS A 164 -2.56 0.23 11.09
CA LYS A 164 -3.17 0.18 12.42
C LYS A 164 -3.42 1.58 12.99
N ALA A 165 -4.55 1.75 13.68
CA ALA A 165 -4.85 2.99 14.38
C ALA A 165 -3.87 3.20 15.55
N GLY A 166 -3.39 4.44 15.74
CA GLY A 166 -2.46 4.78 16.82
C GLY A 166 -0.98 4.44 16.57
N VAL A 167 -0.64 3.70 15.51
CA VAL A 167 0.74 3.37 15.17
C VAL A 167 1.34 4.44 14.25
N LYS A 168 2.57 4.86 14.54
CA LYS A 168 3.34 5.75 13.69
C LYS A 168 4.12 4.94 12.67
N TYR A 169 4.09 5.39 11.42
CA TYR A 169 4.80 4.72 10.32
C TYR A 169 5.84 5.67 9.73
N ARG A 170 6.94 5.10 9.24
CA ARG A 170 7.97 5.79 8.45
C ARG A 170 8.07 5.18 7.07
N LEU A 171 8.51 5.99 6.12
CA LEU A 171 8.85 5.56 4.77
C LEU A 171 10.37 5.61 4.62
N LEU A 172 10.95 4.47 4.27
CA LEU A 172 12.34 4.33 3.89
C LEU A 172 12.42 4.49 2.37
N HIS A 173 13.02 5.59 1.92
CA HIS A 173 13.42 5.79 0.54
C HIS A 173 14.90 5.42 0.39
N GLU A 174 15.38 5.25 -0.84
CA GLU A 174 16.80 4.96 -1.12
C GLU A 174 17.77 5.97 -0.50
N ASN A 175 17.34 7.23 -0.33
CA ASN A 175 18.21 8.34 0.09
C ASN A 175 17.75 9.08 1.35
N ARG A 176 16.59 8.72 1.93
CA ARG A 176 16.05 9.41 3.11
C ARG A 176 15.02 8.58 3.85
N ILE A 177 14.76 8.97 5.09
CA ILE A 177 13.68 8.45 5.91
C ILE A 177 12.69 9.58 6.19
N THR A 178 11.40 9.36 5.91
CA THR A 178 10.35 10.35 6.11
C THR A 178 9.24 9.80 7.01
N GLU A 179 8.49 10.67 7.68
CA GLU A 179 7.28 10.26 8.38
C GLU A 179 6.16 9.98 7.37
N PHE A 180 5.42 8.90 7.58
CA PHE A 180 4.25 8.61 6.77
C PHE A 180 3.16 9.64 7.08
N SER A 181 2.61 10.25 6.03
CA SER A 181 1.48 11.16 6.12
C SER A 181 0.32 10.69 5.24
N ASN A 182 -0.91 11.03 5.64
CA ASN A 182 -2.09 10.73 4.82
C ASN A 182 -2.17 11.60 3.55
N SER A 183 -1.41 12.69 3.51
CA SER A 183 -1.23 13.48 2.30
C SER A 183 -0.35 12.71 1.33
N PHE A 184 -0.93 12.35 0.19
CA PHE A 184 -0.18 11.71 -0.87
C PHE A 184 0.81 12.72 -1.48
N GLU A 185 2.08 12.58 -1.16
CA GLU A 185 3.16 13.22 -1.90
C GLU A 185 3.59 12.30 -3.03
N LYS A 186 3.69 12.83 -4.25
CA LYS A 186 4.23 12.06 -5.38
C LYS A 186 5.63 11.56 -5.00
N PRO A 187 5.88 10.25 -5.01
CA PRO A 187 7.23 9.74 -4.88
C PRO A 187 8.12 10.37 -5.95
N THR A 188 9.28 10.86 -5.53
CA THR A 188 10.38 11.12 -6.44
C THR A 188 10.77 9.82 -7.14
N HIS A 189 11.13 9.89 -8.42
CA HIS A 189 11.62 8.75 -9.20
C HIS A 189 12.62 7.89 -8.39
N GLY A 190 12.39 6.58 -8.30
CA GLY A 190 13.22 5.64 -7.53
C GLY A 190 12.49 4.34 -7.17
N SER A 191 13.15 3.44 -6.43
CA SER A 191 12.53 2.22 -5.89
C SER A 191 11.32 2.53 -4.99
N PRO A 192 10.33 1.61 -4.90
CA PRO A 192 9.18 1.79 -4.03
C PRO A 192 9.61 2.00 -2.58
N PRO A 193 9.09 3.02 -1.88
CA PRO A 193 9.41 3.22 -0.48
C PRO A 193 8.90 2.08 0.38
N ILE A 194 9.68 1.76 1.42
CA ILE A 194 9.36 0.71 2.37
C ILE A 194 8.69 1.34 3.58
N LEU A 195 7.49 0.89 3.85
CA LEU A 195 6.70 1.25 5.00
C LEU A 195 7.16 0.46 6.22
N PHE A 196 7.55 1.19 7.26
CA PHE A 196 8.07 0.64 8.50
C PHE A 196 7.25 1.13 9.71
N PRO A 197 6.61 0.23 10.48
CA PRO A 197 5.93 0.59 11.72
C PRO A 197 6.93 0.87 12.83
N LEU A 198 6.74 1.96 13.57
CA LEU A 198 7.49 2.26 14.79
C LEU A 198 6.85 1.52 15.97
N LEU A 199 7.16 0.23 16.08
CA LEU A 199 6.77 -0.65 17.18
C LEU A 199 8.02 -1.24 17.84
N ASP A 200 7.92 -1.56 19.13
CA ASP A 200 9.00 -2.24 19.86
C ASP A 200 9.24 -3.66 19.30
N ASP A 201 8.14 -4.34 18.93
CA ASP A 201 8.13 -5.60 18.19
C ASP A 201 7.19 -5.49 17.00
N ILE A 202 7.66 -5.84 15.81
CA ILE A 202 6.83 -5.90 14.60
C ILE A 202 6.21 -7.30 14.53
N PRO A 203 4.90 -7.47 14.79
CA PRO A 203 4.29 -8.78 14.70
C PRO A 203 4.29 -9.24 13.24
N TRP A 204 5.13 -10.23 12.92
CA TRP A 204 5.09 -10.87 11.62
C TRP A 204 3.89 -11.82 11.55
N THR A 205 2.90 -11.47 10.74
CA THR A 205 1.74 -12.31 10.46
C THR A 205 1.76 -12.69 8.98
N PRO A 206 2.50 -13.75 8.59
CA PRO A 206 2.45 -14.22 7.23
C PRO A 206 1.01 -14.59 6.89
N LYS A 207 0.63 -14.36 5.62
CA LYS A 207 -0.62 -14.90 5.07
C LYS A 207 -0.61 -16.42 5.28
N LYS A 208 -1.78 -17.07 5.30
CA LYS A 208 -1.87 -18.53 5.43
C LYS A 208 -2.47 -19.06 4.14
N TRP A 209 -1.78 -20.01 3.52
CA TRP A 209 -2.22 -20.72 2.33
C TRP A 209 -2.68 -22.11 2.76
N GLY A 210 -3.72 -22.61 2.09
CA GLY A 210 -4.44 -23.82 2.45
C GLY A 210 -5.80 -23.49 3.05
N LEU A 211 -6.86 -23.78 2.30
CA LEU A 211 -8.15 -24.07 2.92
C LEU A 211 -7.93 -25.23 3.91
N SER A 212 -8.42 -25.10 5.14
CA SER A 212 -8.61 -26.29 5.97
C SER A 212 -9.54 -27.21 5.18
N LEU A 213 -9.03 -28.34 4.69
CA LEU A 213 -9.80 -29.35 3.94
C LEU A 213 -11.04 -29.85 4.70
N ASP A 214 -11.18 -29.52 5.98
CA ASP A 214 -12.31 -29.89 6.83
C ASP A 214 -13.52 -28.94 6.75
N GLU A 215 -13.40 -27.71 6.23
CA GLU A 215 -14.52 -26.75 6.24
C GLU A 215 -15.57 -26.97 5.14
N GLY A 216 -15.34 -27.90 4.21
CA GLY A 216 -16.24 -28.18 3.07
C GLY A 216 -17.04 -29.48 3.14
N ARG A 217 -16.97 -30.23 4.25
CA ARG A 217 -17.56 -31.59 4.32
C ARG A 217 -19.09 -31.67 4.41
N GLN A 218 -19.79 -30.56 4.23
CA GLN A 218 -21.25 -30.52 4.20
C GLN A 218 -21.74 -29.85 2.91
N THR A 219 -21.84 -30.61 1.83
CA THR A 219 -23.02 -30.60 0.96
C THR A 219 -22.95 -31.79 0.00
N ASN A 220 -24.05 -32.55 -0.08
CA ASN A 220 -24.23 -33.69 -0.96
C ASN A 220 -24.14 -33.27 -2.44
N GLY A 221 -23.38 -34.01 -3.25
CA GLY A 221 -23.48 -33.97 -4.71
C GLY A 221 -22.14 -34.03 -5.43
N GLU A 222 -21.96 -35.01 -6.31
CA GLU A 222 -20.77 -35.30 -7.13
C GLU A 222 -20.32 -34.13 -8.06
N GLN A 223 -21.02 -33.00 -8.08
CA GLN A 223 -20.59 -31.75 -8.75
C GLN A 223 -19.53 -30.95 -7.96
N SER A 224 -19.27 -31.33 -6.71
CA SER A 224 -18.37 -30.64 -5.77
C SER A 224 -16.88 -30.77 -6.09
N ASN A 225 -16.42 -31.92 -6.63
CA ASN A 225 -14.98 -32.19 -6.76
C ASN A 225 -14.23 -31.28 -7.74
N ASN A 226 -14.87 -30.85 -8.84
CA ASN A 226 -14.18 -30.01 -9.83
C ASN A 226 -14.01 -28.57 -9.32
N GLY A 227 -14.98 -28.04 -8.59
CA GLY A 227 -14.90 -26.72 -7.95
C GLY A 227 -13.81 -26.68 -6.86
N HIS A 228 -13.70 -27.73 -6.05
CA HIS A 228 -12.65 -27.84 -5.03
C HIS A 228 -11.25 -27.95 -5.64
N ARG A 229 -11.08 -28.72 -6.73
CA ARG A 229 -9.80 -28.80 -7.46
C ARG A 229 -9.43 -27.46 -8.08
N MET A 230 -10.37 -26.77 -8.71
CA MET A 230 -10.13 -25.44 -9.28
C MET A 230 -9.78 -24.40 -8.20
N ALA A 231 -10.43 -24.44 -7.03
CA ALA A 231 -10.08 -23.59 -5.90
C ALA A 231 -8.68 -23.89 -5.34
N ALA A 232 -8.31 -25.17 -5.24
CA ALA A 232 -6.97 -25.58 -4.82
C ALA A 232 -5.89 -25.13 -5.83
N PHE A 233 -6.14 -25.26 -7.14
CA PHE A 233 -5.22 -24.77 -8.18
C PHE A 233 -5.11 -23.25 -8.18
N ALA A 234 -6.22 -22.53 -7.99
CA ALA A 234 -6.20 -21.07 -7.85
C ALA A 234 -5.36 -20.66 -6.63
N GLN A 235 -5.54 -21.32 -5.49
CA GLN A 235 -4.77 -21.06 -4.27
C GLN A 235 -3.28 -21.37 -4.43
N ALA A 236 -2.92 -22.45 -5.13
CA ALA A 236 -1.53 -22.75 -5.46
C ALA A 236 -0.91 -21.67 -6.38
N GLY A 237 -1.67 -21.20 -7.37
CA GLY A 237 -1.26 -20.08 -8.23
C GLY A 237 -1.07 -18.77 -7.45
N GLU A 238 -1.94 -18.48 -6.47
CA GLU A 238 -1.76 -17.34 -5.57
C GLU A 238 -0.55 -17.48 -4.67
N ALA A 239 -0.29 -18.69 -4.15
CA ALA A 239 0.90 -18.96 -3.34
C ALA A 239 2.19 -18.69 -4.12
N LEU A 240 2.27 -19.17 -5.37
CA LEU A 240 3.43 -18.92 -6.23
C LEU A 240 3.64 -17.42 -6.49
N LYS A 241 2.56 -16.68 -6.77
CA LYS A 241 2.64 -15.22 -6.93
C LYS A 241 3.11 -14.53 -5.65
N ASP A 242 2.64 -14.97 -4.49
CA ASP A 242 3.07 -14.41 -3.21
C ASP A 242 4.55 -14.73 -2.93
N CYS A 243 5.08 -15.90 -3.34
CA CYS A 243 6.52 -16.19 -3.26
C CYS A 243 7.37 -15.26 -4.13
N GLU A 244 6.92 -14.97 -5.37
CA GLU A 244 7.57 -14.00 -6.25
C GLU A 244 7.56 -12.60 -5.62
N LYS A 245 6.43 -12.17 -5.04
CA LYS A 245 6.33 -10.89 -4.31
C LYS A 245 7.25 -10.84 -3.11
N ILE A 246 7.32 -11.89 -2.29
CA ILE A 246 8.21 -11.94 -1.12
C ILE A 246 9.66 -11.79 -1.56
N SER A 247 10.04 -12.44 -2.65
CA SER A 247 11.38 -12.33 -3.24
C SER A 247 11.68 -10.89 -3.68
N GLU A 248 10.73 -10.23 -4.35
CA GLU A 248 10.82 -8.81 -4.74
C GLU A 248 10.95 -7.89 -3.50
N ILE A 249 10.15 -8.14 -2.47
CA ILE A 249 10.16 -7.37 -1.21
C ILE A 249 11.52 -7.48 -0.54
N VAL A 250 12.05 -8.70 -0.38
CA VAL A 250 13.34 -8.94 0.29
C VAL A 250 14.48 -8.31 -0.51
N ALA A 251 14.51 -8.50 -1.83
CA ALA A 251 15.55 -7.94 -2.68
C ALA A 251 15.54 -6.40 -2.67
N THR A 252 14.36 -5.79 -2.83
CA THR A 252 14.20 -4.33 -2.84
C THR A 252 14.50 -3.73 -1.47
N SER A 253 14.04 -4.39 -0.40
CA SER A 253 14.29 -3.95 0.97
C SER A 253 15.76 -4.03 1.34
N SER A 254 16.43 -5.14 1.01
CA SER A 254 17.86 -5.32 1.23
C SER A 254 18.68 -4.26 0.50
N THR A 255 18.41 -4.01 -0.78
CA THR A 255 19.10 -2.96 -1.55
C THR A 255 18.87 -1.57 -0.96
N THR A 256 17.62 -1.21 -0.62
CA THR A 256 17.29 0.11 -0.07
C THR A 256 17.97 0.35 1.28
N ILE A 257 17.88 -0.63 2.19
CA ILE A 257 18.50 -0.54 3.52
C ILE A 257 20.03 -0.48 3.39
N ARG A 258 20.63 -1.26 2.48
CA ARG A 258 22.07 -1.22 2.21
C ARG A 258 22.51 0.17 1.79
N THR A 259 21.84 0.76 0.81
CA THR A 259 22.15 2.12 0.32
C THR A 259 22.06 3.16 1.43
N LEU A 260 21.04 3.09 2.28
CA LEU A 260 20.90 3.99 3.43
C LEU A 260 22.03 3.79 4.45
N LEU A 261 22.39 2.55 4.78
CA LEU A 261 23.48 2.26 5.71
C LEU A 261 24.84 2.72 5.17
N ASP A 262 25.09 2.53 3.87
CA ASP A 262 26.31 3.01 3.21
C ASP A 262 26.40 4.53 3.21
N MET A 263 25.28 5.24 2.95
CA MET A 263 25.23 6.69 3.05
C MET A 263 25.54 7.18 4.48
N ILE A 264 24.89 6.59 5.49
CA ILE A 264 25.13 6.93 6.90
C ILE A 264 26.59 6.65 7.29
N LYS A 265 27.15 5.54 6.82
CA LYS A 265 28.56 5.19 7.06
C LYS A 265 29.50 6.27 6.53
N ILE A 266 29.32 6.71 5.28
CA ILE A 266 30.15 7.74 4.66
C ILE A 266 30.05 9.07 5.44
N GLU A 267 28.83 9.47 5.83
CA GLU A 267 28.62 10.69 6.61
C GLU A 267 29.29 10.63 7.99
N LEU A 268 29.18 9.49 8.69
CA LEU A 268 29.81 9.28 9.99
C LEU A 268 31.34 9.22 9.88
N GLU A 269 31.90 8.58 8.84
CA GLU A 269 33.34 8.58 8.57
C GLU A 269 33.85 10.01 8.35
N SER A 270 33.13 10.81 7.54
CA SER A 270 33.48 12.23 7.33
C SER A 270 33.39 13.05 8.61
N ALA A 271 32.35 12.85 9.43
CA ALA A 271 32.19 13.54 10.71
C ALA A 271 33.30 13.17 11.70
N ARG A 272 33.67 11.89 11.77
CA ARG A 272 34.78 11.38 12.60
C ARG A 272 36.09 12.04 12.20
N GLU A 273 36.41 12.09 10.91
CA GLU A 273 37.63 12.73 10.41
C GLU A 273 37.71 14.22 10.77
N ARG A 274 36.59 14.95 10.61
CA ARG A 274 36.51 16.36 11.00
C ARG A 274 36.69 16.58 12.50
N THR A 275 36.35 15.60 13.33
CA THR A 275 36.47 15.65 14.79
C THR A 275 37.91 15.38 15.27
N LEU A 276 38.69 14.59 14.52
CA LEU A 276 40.09 14.30 14.85
C LEU A 276 40.99 15.54 14.81
N ILE A 277 40.69 16.52 13.95
CA ILE A 277 41.48 17.74 13.83
C ILE A 277 41.40 18.59 15.13
N PRO A 278 40.22 18.95 15.65
CA PRO A 278 40.07 19.58 16.96
C PRO A 278 40.76 18.83 18.11
N VAL A 279 40.71 17.48 18.15
CA VAL A 279 41.38 16.68 19.20
C VAL A 279 42.89 16.88 19.18
N ARG A 280 43.49 16.94 17.98
CA ARG A 280 44.92 17.26 17.85
C ARG A 280 45.21 18.68 18.34
N PHE A 281 44.35 19.64 18.01
CA PHE A 281 44.51 21.03 18.47
C PHE A 281 44.43 21.18 19.99
N THR A 282 43.50 20.50 20.66
CA THR A 282 43.43 20.53 22.14
C THR A 282 44.71 19.96 22.74
N THR A 283 45.21 18.85 22.20
CA THR A 283 46.49 18.25 22.62
C THR A 283 47.66 19.21 22.42
N TYR A 284 47.78 19.83 21.23
CA TYR A 284 48.84 20.79 20.93
C TYR A 284 48.78 22.04 21.82
N ALA A 285 47.58 22.57 22.06
CA ALA A 285 47.37 23.72 22.94
C ALA A 285 47.83 23.40 24.37
N LYS A 286 47.52 22.21 24.90
CA LYS A 286 48.02 21.77 26.21
C LYS A 286 49.53 21.60 26.22
N MET A 287 50.12 20.96 25.21
CA MET A 287 51.57 20.75 25.13
C MET A 287 52.34 22.07 25.04
N HIS A 288 51.87 23.01 24.21
CA HIS A 288 52.49 24.34 24.09
C HIS A 288 52.33 25.13 25.39
N SER A 289 51.14 25.13 26.00
CA SER A 289 50.90 25.83 27.26
C SER A 289 51.79 25.28 28.38
N PHE A 290 51.96 23.95 28.45
CA PHE A 290 52.86 23.30 29.39
C PHE A 290 54.33 23.67 29.18
N ALA A 291 54.77 23.71 27.92
CA ALA A 291 56.14 24.12 27.58
C ALA A 291 56.43 25.59 27.94
N LEU A 292 55.41 26.44 27.96
CA LEU A 292 55.51 27.85 28.30
C LEU A 292 55.44 28.12 29.81
N THR A 293 54.86 27.20 30.60
CA THR A 293 54.71 27.34 32.06
C THR A 293 55.99 27.76 32.80
N PRO A 294 57.20 27.22 32.50
CA PRO A 294 58.44 27.62 33.18
C PRO A 294 58.88 29.07 32.91
N PHE A 295 58.39 29.70 31.83
CA PHE A 295 58.79 31.03 31.39
C PHE A 295 57.82 32.12 31.86
N VAL A 296 56.74 31.74 32.53
CA VAL A 296 55.66 32.63 32.95
C VAL A 296 55.99 33.25 34.29
N ARG A 297 56.14 34.58 34.32
CA ARG A 297 56.56 35.34 35.51
C ARG A 297 55.46 36.22 36.08
N ASP A 298 54.50 36.62 35.24
CA ASP A 298 53.37 37.47 35.63
C ASP A 298 52.14 36.61 35.98
N GLU A 299 51.40 37.03 37.01
CA GLU A 299 50.20 36.33 37.47
C GLU A 299 49.09 36.42 36.43
N SER A 300 49.05 37.50 35.63
CA SER A 300 48.11 37.63 34.52
C SER A 300 48.31 36.55 33.44
N GLN A 301 49.56 36.19 33.17
CA GLN A 301 49.92 35.16 32.18
C GLN A 301 49.66 33.75 32.70
N LYS A 302 49.80 33.51 34.01
CA LYS A 302 49.41 32.23 34.63
C LYS A 302 47.92 31.97 34.48
N VAL A 303 47.07 32.97 34.77
CA VAL A 303 45.62 32.87 34.61
C VAL A 303 45.23 32.51 33.16
N VAL A 304 45.92 33.09 32.17
CA VAL A 304 45.68 32.75 30.75
C VAL A 304 46.05 31.29 30.45
N ILE A 305 47.20 30.82 30.94
CA ILE A 305 47.64 29.43 30.74
C ILE A 305 46.71 28.44 31.43
N ASP A 306 46.32 28.70 32.67
CA ASP A 306 45.37 27.87 33.42
C ASP A 306 44.03 27.80 32.68
N ARG A 307 43.56 28.92 32.13
CA ARG A 307 42.34 28.95 31.32
C ARG A 307 42.47 28.16 30.01
N ILE A 308 43.63 28.18 29.36
CA ILE A 308 43.88 27.37 28.16
C ILE A 308 43.84 25.88 28.53
N PHE A 309 44.42 25.47 29.67
CA PHE A 309 44.32 24.09 30.13
C PHE A 309 42.88 23.67 30.39
N GLU A 310 42.11 24.48 31.12
CA GLU A 310 40.69 24.20 31.42
C GLU A 310 39.87 24.03 30.13
N VAL A 311 39.97 24.98 29.21
CA VAL A 311 39.20 24.96 27.94
C VAL A 311 39.65 23.79 27.07
N ALA A 312 40.95 23.50 27.01
CA ALA A 312 41.45 22.37 26.25
C ALA A 312 41.02 21.02 26.86
N ASP A 313 40.92 20.92 28.20
CA ASP A 313 40.40 19.73 28.89
C ASP A 313 38.91 19.51 28.65
N GLU A 314 38.10 20.56 28.76
CA GLU A 314 36.66 20.51 28.49
C GLU A 314 36.38 20.14 27.03
N ALA A 315 37.10 20.77 26.10
CA ALA A 315 37.00 20.45 24.68
C ALA A 315 37.48 19.02 24.38
N ALA A 316 38.59 18.57 24.98
CA ALA A 316 39.07 17.20 24.80
C ALA A 316 38.05 16.16 25.26
N LYS A 317 37.47 16.31 26.46
CA LYS A 317 36.41 15.42 26.97
C LYS A 317 35.19 15.37 26.05
N THR A 318 34.75 16.52 25.56
CA THR A 318 33.58 16.60 24.66
C THR A 318 33.87 15.88 23.34
N LEU A 319 35.06 16.11 22.77
CA LEU A 319 35.48 15.47 21.52
C LEU A 319 35.73 13.96 21.67
N GLU A 320 36.18 13.50 22.83
CA GLU A 320 36.34 12.09 23.16
C GLU A 320 34.98 11.38 23.16
N VAL A 321 33.96 11.94 23.83
CA VAL A 321 32.58 11.43 23.79
C VAL A 321 32.03 11.37 22.36
N CYS A 322 32.26 12.40 21.55
CA CYS A 322 31.86 12.37 20.13
C CYS A 322 32.59 11.27 19.34
N THR A 323 33.90 11.10 19.58
CA THR A 323 34.72 10.10 18.89
C THR A 323 34.29 8.68 19.27
N GLU A 324 34.00 8.43 20.54
CA GLU A 324 33.45 7.16 21.02
C GLU A 324 32.10 6.86 20.37
N PHE A 325 31.20 7.86 20.30
CA PHE A 325 29.93 7.73 19.62
C PHE A 325 30.10 7.34 18.14
N PHE A 326 30.96 8.06 17.40
CA PHE A 326 31.21 7.75 15.98
C PHE A 326 31.80 6.35 15.79
N ASN A 327 32.78 5.96 16.62
CA ASN A 327 33.38 4.64 16.53
C ASN A 327 32.39 3.52 16.83
N LYS A 328 31.52 3.71 17.83
CA LYS A 328 30.47 2.76 18.16
C LYS A 328 29.45 2.65 17.01
N ALA A 329 28.93 3.77 16.53
CA ALA A 329 27.95 3.79 15.44
C ALA A 329 28.52 3.15 14.15
N LEU A 330 29.79 3.41 13.81
CA LEU A 330 30.45 2.78 12.66
C LEU A 330 30.63 1.27 12.84
N ALA A 331 30.95 0.81 14.05
CA ALA A 331 31.04 -0.62 14.35
C ALA A 331 29.66 -1.31 14.20
N ASP A 332 28.60 -0.69 14.74
CA ASP A 332 27.23 -1.20 14.64
C ASP A 332 26.78 -1.30 13.17
N ILE A 333 27.09 -0.28 12.34
CA ILE A 333 26.76 -0.31 10.90
C ILE A 333 27.48 -1.45 10.18
N VAL A 334 28.75 -1.73 10.49
CA VAL A 334 29.50 -2.83 9.89
C VAL A 334 28.85 -4.19 10.23
N VAL A 335 28.39 -4.35 11.48
CA VAL A 335 27.65 -5.56 11.90
C VAL A 335 26.35 -5.68 11.11
N HIS A 336 25.54 -4.63 11.06
CA HIS A 336 24.26 -4.65 10.34
C HIS A 336 24.40 -4.85 8.83
N LEU A 337 25.42 -4.28 8.19
CA LEU A 337 25.72 -4.55 6.78
C LEU A 337 26.08 -6.02 6.54
N LYS A 338 26.82 -6.64 7.47
CA LYS A 338 27.15 -8.07 7.37
C LYS A 338 25.91 -8.94 7.56
N GLU A 339 25.07 -8.64 8.54
CA GLU A 339 23.80 -9.33 8.77
C GLU A 339 22.89 -9.22 7.53
N LEU A 340 22.77 -8.02 6.97
CA LEU A 340 21.97 -7.77 5.77
C LEU A 340 22.48 -8.55 4.55
N ASN A 341 23.80 -8.69 4.40
CA ASN A 341 24.41 -9.48 3.33
C ASN A 341 24.29 -10.99 3.54
N SER A 342 23.96 -11.44 4.76
CA SER A 342 23.68 -12.85 5.05
C SER A 342 22.21 -13.24 4.90
N ILE A 343 21.33 -12.27 4.59
CA ILE A 343 19.92 -12.56 4.30
C ILE A 343 19.84 -13.21 2.92
N GLU A 344 19.60 -14.51 2.92
CA GLU A 344 19.30 -15.31 1.73
C GLU A 344 17.93 -15.97 1.93
N LEU A 345 17.15 -16.02 0.85
CA LEU A 345 15.93 -16.82 0.83
C LEU A 345 16.34 -18.25 0.53
N ASP A 346 16.37 -19.08 1.57
CA ASP A 346 16.72 -20.49 1.43
C ASP A 346 15.52 -21.29 0.87
N ILE A 347 15.84 -22.27 0.02
CA ILE A 347 14.87 -23.26 -0.45
C ILE A 347 15.07 -24.48 0.43
N ASP A 348 14.55 -24.42 1.65
CA ASP A 348 14.45 -25.60 2.49
C ASP A 348 13.36 -26.52 1.90
N GLU A 349 13.77 -27.57 1.19
CA GLU A 349 12.89 -28.67 0.85
C GLU A 349 12.45 -29.36 2.15
N GLU A 350 11.18 -29.23 2.54
CA GLU A 350 10.65 -30.03 3.64
C GLU A 350 10.71 -31.53 3.26
N PRO A 351 11.51 -32.36 3.95
CA PRO A 351 11.65 -33.76 3.62
C PRO A 351 10.31 -34.48 3.81
N GLY A 352 9.78 -35.04 2.73
CA GLY A 352 8.56 -35.87 2.73
C GLY A 352 7.37 -35.34 1.92
N LEU A 353 7.46 -34.17 1.28
CA LEU A 353 6.43 -33.69 0.33
C LEU A 353 6.44 -34.46 -0.99
N GLU A 354 7.62 -34.82 -1.52
CA GLU A 354 7.75 -35.60 -2.76
C GLU A 354 7.08 -36.99 -2.68
N GLY A 355 7.17 -37.65 -1.53
CA GLY A 355 6.53 -38.96 -1.30
C GLY A 355 5.00 -38.91 -1.20
N LYS A 356 4.43 -37.72 -0.98
CA LYS A 356 2.98 -37.47 -0.96
C LYS A 356 2.44 -36.88 -2.27
N LEU A 357 3.32 -36.46 -3.17
CA LEU A 357 2.98 -35.91 -4.49
C LEU A 357 2.81 -36.98 -5.58
N ILE A 358 3.06 -38.27 -5.27
CA ILE A 358 2.70 -39.39 -6.14
C ILE A 358 1.22 -39.72 -5.91
N ILE A 359 0.35 -39.19 -6.76
CA ILE A 359 -1.01 -39.70 -7.00
C ILE A 359 -1.09 -40.19 -8.44
#